data_AF-A0A3Q7P544-F1
#
_entry.id   AF-A0A3Q7P544-F1
#
_cell.length_a   1.000
_cell.length_b   1.000
_cell.length_c   1.000
_cell.angle_alpha   90.00
_cell.angle_beta   90.00
_cell.angle_gamma   90.00
#
_symmetry.space_group_name_H-M   'P 1'
#
loop_
_entity.id
_entity.type
_entity.pdbx_description
1 polymer ?
#
loop_
_entity_poly.entity_id
_entity_poly.type
_entity_poly.pdbx_seq_one_letter_code
_entity_poly.pdbx_strand_id
1 'polypeptide(L)'
;MERLTLPSGGAAAVGEYLEYRRIVGEDDGGKLFTPEEYEEYKKKVLPMRLQNRLFVSWRSPTGMDCKLVGPETLCFCAHRYKQHKTDFETIPQQRPISLPCRVSGCGCRAYLYVPLNGTQPIRCRCKHLADQHSAAPGFLCNACSKCSGFHSCFTCACGQPAYAHDTVVETKQERLAQGKPVGQDVPYAAMGGLTGFSSLAEGHMRLDDSGIGAPSIEFLDSPVTAMDHPFLKAFQASSSSSPETLTDVGTSSQVSSLKRPEEDDMAFFERQYQERIKMEKVAKQKGKASLPSSTKAS
;
A
#
# COMPACT_ATOMS: atom_id res chain seq x y z
N MET A 1 -31.47 -11.10 20.34
CA MET A 1 -30.08 -10.82 20.74
C MET A 1 -30.10 -10.32 22.16
N GLU A 2 -29.57 -11.08 23.13
CA GLU A 2 -29.32 -10.55 24.47
C GLU A 2 -28.31 -9.41 24.39
N ARG A 3 -28.64 -8.27 24.99
CA ARG A 3 -27.74 -7.14 25.11
C ARG A 3 -26.75 -7.45 26.23
N LEU A 4 -25.49 -7.69 25.88
CA LEU A 4 -24.40 -7.76 26.85
C LEU A 4 -24.29 -6.39 27.54
N THR A 5 -24.60 -6.33 28.83
CA THR A 5 -24.45 -5.15 29.67
C THR A 5 -23.20 -5.29 30.53
N LEU A 6 -22.36 -4.26 30.55
CA LEU A 6 -21.19 -4.23 31.42
C LEU A 6 -21.60 -3.69 32.81
N PRO A 7 -21.04 -4.23 33.90
CA PRO A 7 -21.23 -3.67 35.24
C PRO A 7 -20.59 -2.27 35.34
N SER A 8 -20.92 -1.51 36.37
CA SER A 8 -20.31 -0.19 36.62
C SER A 8 -18.79 -0.30 36.74
N GLY A 9 -18.06 0.47 35.93
CA GLY A 9 -16.60 0.38 35.81
C GLY A 9 -16.10 -0.70 34.83
N GLY A 10 -16.97 -1.56 34.31
CA GLY A 10 -16.60 -2.61 33.34
C GLY A 10 -16.01 -2.06 32.04
N ALA A 11 -16.44 -0.87 31.59
CA ALA A 11 -15.85 -0.22 30.43
C ALA A 11 -14.38 0.19 30.64
N ALA A 12 -14.02 0.64 31.84
CA ALA A 12 -12.65 1.01 32.17
C ALA A 12 -11.74 -0.22 32.23
N ALA A 13 -12.19 -1.30 32.89
CA ALA A 13 -11.47 -2.57 32.94
C ALA A 13 -11.24 -3.18 31.54
N VAL A 14 -12.23 -3.10 30.66
CA VAL A 14 -12.06 -3.51 29.24
C VAL A 14 -11.03 -2.63 28.54
N GLY A 15 -11.04 -1.32 28.78
CA GLY A 15 -10.05 -0.38 28.24
C GLY A 15 -8.63 -0.72 28.67
N GLU A 16 -8.41 -0.94 29.97
CA GLU A 16 -7.11 -1.33 30.54
C GLU A 16 -6.61 -2.66 29.97
N TYR A 17 -7.51 -3.66 29.85
CA TYR A 17 -7.15 -4.94 29.24
C TYR A 17 -6.79 -4.82 27.76
N LEU A 18 -7.49 -3.97 27.00
CA LEU A 18 -7.15 -3.70 25.60
C LEU A 18 -5.83 -2.96 25.45
N GLU A 19 -5.48 -2.09 26.40
CA GLU A 19 -4.17 -1.44 26.44
C GLU A 19 -3.06 -2.45 26.78
N TYR A 20 -3.28 -3.27 27.81
CA TYR A 20 -2.40 -4.38 28.16
C TYR A 20 -2.12 -5.26 26.95
N ARG A 21 -3.17 -5.72 26.24
CA ARG A 21 -3.02 -6.56 25.06
C ARG A 21 -2.31 -5.85 23.89
N ARG A 22 -2.42 -4.53 23.78
CA ARG A 22 -1.69 -3.75 22.75
C ARG A 22 -0.21 -3.58 23.09
N ILE A 23 0.14 -3.47 24.37
CA ILE A 23 1.53 -3.32 24.83
C ILE A 23 2.21 -4.68 24.93
N VAL A 24 1.58 -5.67 25.54
CA VAL A 24 2.18 -7.00 25.75
C VAL A 24 2.03 -7.90 24.51
N GLY A 25 0.99 -7.70 23.70
CA GLY A 25 0.76 -8.50 22.50
C GLY A 25 0.43 -9.96 22.85
N GLU A 26 1.36 -10.86 22.56
CA GLU A 26 1.29 -12.30 22.89
C GLU A 26 2.54 -12.78 23.64
N ASP A 27 3.32 -11.85 24.22
CA ASP A 27 4.52 -12.17 24.99
C ASP A 27 4.21 -12.78 26.37
N ASP A 28 2.95 -12.76 26.79
CA ASP A 28 2.47 -13.29 28.06
C ASP A 28 2.34 -14.82 28.08
N GLY A 29 2.53 -15.49 26.92
CA GLY A 29 2.46 -16.95 26.81
C GLY A 29 1.10 -17.53 27.23
N GLY A 30 0.05 -16.71 27.22
CA GLY A 30 -1.30 -17.09 27.65
C GLY A 30 -1.59 -16.95 29.15
N LYS A 31 -0.67 -16.39 29.96
CA LYS A 31 -0.91 -16.06 31.37
C LYS A 31 -0.78 -14.56 31.60
N LEU A 32 -1.83 -13.92 32.10
CA LEU A 32 -1.82 -12.49 32.41
C LEU A 32 -0.72 -12.16 33.43
N PHE A 33 0.06 -11.12 33.13
CA PHE A 33 1.04 -10.59 34.07
C PHE A 33 0.36 -10.01 35.30
N THR A 34 1.05 -10.12 36.42
CA THR A 34 0.73 -9.34 37.61
C THR A 34 0.97 -7.84 37.34
N PRO A 35 0.34 -6.93 38.11
CA PRO A 35 0.56 -5.49 37.94
C PRO A 35 2.04 -5.09 38.04
N GLU A 36 2.78 -5.72 38.95
CA GLU A 36 4.22 -5.47 39.16
C GLU A 36 5.05 -5.90 37.94
N GLU A 37 4.85 -7.13 37.45
CA GLU A 37 5.50 -7.64 36.24
C GLU A 37 5.18 -6.78 35.00
N TYR A 38 3.95 -6.28 34.90
CA TYR A 38 3.54 -5.42 33.79
C TYR A 38 4.23 -4.05 33.81
N GLU A 39 4.42 -3.45 34.99
CA GLU A 39 5.16 -2.19 35.13
C GLU A 39 6.65 -2.36 34.81
N GLU A 40 7.27 -3.46 35.26
CA GLU A 40 8.64 -3.80 34.90
C GLU A 40 8.80 -4.03 33.40
N TYR A 41 7.87 -4.76 32.79
CA TYR A 41 7.82 -4.97 31.35
C TYR A 41 7.74 -3.64 30.60
N LYS A 42 6.86 -2.71 31.04
CA LYS A 42 6.78 -1.36 30.47
C LYS A 42 8.10 -0.61 30.56
N LYS A 43 8.74 -0.59 31.74
CA LYS A 43 10.02 0.11 31.93
C LYS A 43 11.11 -0.41 30.99
N LYS A 44 11.13 -1.71 30.72
CA LYS A 44 12.12 -2.33 29.81
C LYS A 44 11.78 -2.11 28.33
N VAL A 45 10.52 -2.37 27.95
CA VAL A 45 10.14 -2.52 26.53
C VAL A 45 9.78 -1.20 25.87
N LEU A 46 9.23 -0.23 26.61
CA LEU A 46 8.83 1.05 26.03
C LEU A 46 10.02 1.82 25.43
N PRO A 47 11.14 2.03 26.15
CA PRO A 47 12.29 2.77 25.58
C PRO A 47 12.86 2.05 24.36
N MET A 48 13.00 0.72 24.45
CA MET A 48 13.50 -0.11 23.36
C MET A 48 12.64 0.01 22.11
N ARG A 49 11.30 -0.05 22.24
CA ARG A 49 10.38 0.06 21.09
C ARG A 49 10.36 1.44 20.48
N LEU A 50 10.46 2.49 21.30
CA LEU A 50 10.52 3.86 20.79
C LEU A 50 11.79 4.10 19.96
N GLN A 51 12.91 3.50 20.36
CA GLN A 51 14.20 3.66 19.68
C GLN A 51 14.37 2.72 18.48
N ASN A 52 14.06 1.43 18.65
CA ASN A 52 14.35 0.37 17.68
C ASN A 52 13.11 -0.12 16.92
N ARG A 53 12.10 0.73 16.76
CA ARG A 53 10.91 0.40 15.98
C ARG A 53 11.28 0.04 14.54
N LEU A 54 10.78 -1.11 14.09
CA LEU A 54 10.90 -1.56 12.70
C LEU A 54 9.64 -1.22 11.90
N PHE A 55 9.85 -0.66 10.71
CA PHE A 55 8.82 -0.37 9.72
C PHE A 55 8.82 -1.46 8.68
N VAL A 56 7.69 -2.16 8.54
CA VAL A 56 7.56 -3.26 7.59
C VAL A 56 6.52 -2.89 6.54
N SER A 57 6.92 -2.99 5.29
CA SER A 57 6.11 -2.63 4.14
C SER A 57 6.24 -3.66 3.02
N TRP A 58 5.17 -3.84 2.26
CA TRP A 58 5.19 -4.62 1.04
C TRP A 58 5.28 -3.64 -0.13
N ARG A 59 6.44 -3.62 -0.76
CA ARG A 59 6.87 -2.55 -1.66
C ARG A 59 6.88 -3.01 -3.11
N SER A 60 6.31 -2.19 -3.99
CA SER A 60 6.38 -2.40 -5.43
C SER A 60 7.77 -2.05 -5.97
N PRO A 61 8.15 -2.53 -7.17
CA PRO A 61 9.39 -2.12 -7.82
C PRO A 61 9.43 -0.62 -8.15
N THR A 62 8.28 0.06 -8.13
CA THR A 62 8.18 1.53 -8.31
C THR A 62 8.49 2.31 -7.03
N GLY A 63 8.76 1.65 -5.91
CA GLY A 63 9.08 2.29 -4.62
C GLY A 63 7.88 2.56 -3.71
N MET A 64 6.65 2.38 -4.22
CA MET A 64 5.40 2.53 -3.47
C MET A 64 5.25 1.40 -2.45
N ASP A 65 4.89 1.75 -1.22
CA ASP A 65 4.51 0.77 -0.20
C ASP A 65 3.03 0.40 -0.39
N CYS A 66 2.77 -0.61 -1.24
CA CYS A 66 1.42 -1.10 -1.56
C CYS A 66 0.63 -1.57 -0.34
N LYS A 67 1.31 -2.15 0.66
CA LYS A 67 0.72 -2.50 1.95
C LYS A 67 1.66 -2.16 3.09
N LEU A 68 1.15 -1.51 4.12
CA LEU A 68 1.84 -1.36 5.40
C LEU A 68 1.43 -2.49 6.34
N VAL A 69 2.41 -3.19 6.88
CA VAL A 69 2.24 -4.35 7.75
C VAL A 69 1.91 -3.88 9.15
N GLY A 70 0.91 -4.49 9.77
CA GLY A 70 0.44 -4.17 11.11
C GLY A 70 0.47 -5.39 12.02
N PRO A 71 0.10 -5.26 13.31
CA PRO A 71 0.22 -6.36 14.28
C PRO A 71 -0.62 -7.59 13.90
N GLU A 72 -1.76 -7.35 13.25
CA GLU A 72 -2.74 -8.37 12.88
C GLU A 72 -2.57 -8.90 11.44
N THR A 73 -1.64 -8.35 10.65
CA THR A 73 -1.42 -8.82 9.28
C THR A 73 -0.71 -10.16 9.27
N LEU A 74 -1.21 -11.08 8.44
CA LEU A 74 -0.70 -12.45 8.34
C LEU A 74 0.64 -12.50 7.61
N CYS A 75 1.48 -13.42 8.06
CA CYS A 75 2.69 -13.87 7.39
C CYS A 75 2.35 -15.04 6.46
N PHE A 76 3.29 -15.39 5.57
CA PHE A 76 3.27 -16.62 4.78
C PHE A 76 3.01 -17.88 5.63
N CYS A 77 3.54 -17.93 6.86
CA CYS A 77 3.31 -19.05 7.77
C CYS A 77 1.92 -19.06 8.43
N ALA A 78 0.99 -18.19 7.99
CA ALA A 78 -0.35 -17.97 8.53
C ALA A 78 -0.41 -17.43 9.98
N HIS A 79 0.73 -17.11 10.58
CA HIS A 79 0.82 -16.42 11.87
C HIS A 79 0.86 -14.90 11.69
N ARG A 80 0.42 -14.17 12.72
CA ARG A 80 0.32 -12.71 12.72
C ARG A 80 1.70 -12.07 12.90
N TYR A 81 1.85 -10.83 12.44
CA TYR A 81 3.11 -10.09 12.58
C TYR A 81 3.54 -9.94 14.06
N LYS A 82 2.58 -9.73 14.99
CA LYS A 82 2.87 -9.71 16.44
C LYS A 82 3.43 -11.01 17.01
N GLN A 83 3.25 -12.13 16.31
CA GLN A 83 3.80 -13.45 16.67
C GLN A 83 5.22 -13.66 16.14
N HIS A 84 5.82 -12.67 15.49
CA HIS A 84 7.19 -12.70 15.02
C HIS A 84 8.09 -11.86 15.95
N LYS A 85 9.39 -12.15 15.94
CA LYS A 85 10.38 -11.35 16.67
C LYS A 85 10.53 -9.98 16.00
N THR A 86 9.82 -9.00 16.54
CA THR A 86 9.82 -7.60 16.07
C THR A 86 10.64 -6.69 16.97
N ASP A 87 10.77 -7.05 18.25
CA ASP A 87 11.54 -6.31 19.24
C ASP A 87 13.01 -6.76 19.26
N PHE A 88 13.92 -5.79 19.15
CA PHE A 88 15.37 -5.99 19.19
C PHE A 88 16.01 -4.95 20.13
N GLU A 89 16.90 -5.39 21.01
CA GLU A 89 17.71 -4.50 21.86
C GLU A 89 18.76 -3.74 21.05
N THR A 90 19.38 -4.43 20.08
CA THR A 90 20.28 -3.85 19.08
C THR A 90 19.86 -4.31 17.70
N ILE A 91 19.67 -3.37 16.77
CA ILE A 91 19.23 -3.67 15.41
C ILE A 91 20.35 -4.44 14.68
N PRO A 92 20.05 -5.62 14.08
CA PRO A 92 21.05 -6.36 13.31
C PRO A 92 21.59 -5.54 12.13
N GLN A 93 22.91 -5.58 11.92
CA GLN A 93 23.54 -4.92 10.77
C GLN A 93 23.30 -5.67 9.45
N GLN A 94 23.09 -6.99 9.51
CA GLN A 94 22.85 -7.81 8.33
C GLN A 94 21.45 -7.54 7.76
N ARG A 95 21.39 -7.18 6.48
CA ARG A 95 20.15 -6.98 5.72
C ARG A 95 19.87 -8.20 4.83
N PRO A 96 18.60 -8.62 4.66
CA PRO A 96 17.40 -8.12 5.33
C PRO A 96 17.29 -8.54 6.81
N ILE A 97 16.64 -7.72 7.64
CA ILE A 97 16.43 -8.03 9.07
C ILE A 97 15.50 -9.24 9.17
N SER A 98 16.02 -10.33 9.74
CA SER A 98 15.25 -11.57 9.91
C SER A 98 14.28 -11.44 11.08
N LEU A 99 12.99 -11.61 10.79
CA LEU A 99 11.91 -11.61 11.78
C LEU A 99 11.36 -13.05 11.92
N PRO A 100 11.99 -13.92 12.71
CA PRO A 100 11.55 -15.31 12.88
C PRO A 100 10.23 -15.38 13.65
N CYS A 101 9.41 -16.39 13.36
CA CYS A 101 8.17 -16.65 14.08
C CYS A 101 8.46 -17.24 15.47
N ARG A 102 7.73 -16.79 16.50
CA ARG A 102 7.85 -17.26 17.90
C ARG A 102 6.89 -18.41 18.24
N VAL A 103 5.94 -18.72 17.36
CA VAL A 103 4.98 -19.80 17.59
C VAL A 103 5.70 -21.15 17.61
N SER A 104 5.41 -21.96 18.64
CA SER A 104 6.03 -23.27 18.84
C SER A 104 5.82 -24.17 17.62
N GLY A 105 6.92 -24.77 17.13
CA GLY A 105 6.90 -25.66 15.97
C GLY A 105 6.86 -24.97 14.59
N CYS A 106 6.83 -23.63 14.52
CA CYS A 106 6.87 -22.92 13.24
C CYS A 106 8.31 -22.77 12.71
N GLY A 107 8.58 -23.28 11.51
CA GLY A 107 9.90 -23.18 10.84
C GLY A 107 10.18 -21.85 10.12
N CYS A 108 9.35 -20.83 10.32
CA CYS A 108 9.44 -19.55 9.62
C CYS A 108 10.59 -18.69 10.14
N ARG A 109 11.54 -18.33 9.25
CA ARG A 109 12.74 -17.55 9.61
C ARG A 109 12.64 -16.05 9.39
N ALA A 110 11.73 -15.62 8.51
CA ALA A 110 11.53 -14.22 8.18
C ALA A 110 10.06 -13.95 7.89
N TYR A 111 9.58 -12.79 8.32
CA TYR A 111 8.23 -12.34 8.00
C TYR A 111 8.11 -12.02 6.51
N LEU A 112 7.10 -12.61 5.86
CA LEU A 112 6.79 -12.39 4.47
C LEU A 112 5.30 -12.15 4.31
N TYR A 113 4.95 -11.02 3.72
CA TYR A 113 3.57 -10.68 3.44
C TYR A 113 3.09 -11.35 2.15
N VAL A 114 1.90 -11.94 2.19
CA VAL A 114 1.20 -12.48 1.02
C VAL A 114 -0.10 -11.69 0.85
N PRO A 115 -0.30 -11.00 -0.28
CA PRO A 115 -1.54 -10.25 -0.50
C PRO A 115 -2.76 -11.18 -0.60
N LEU A 116 -3.92 -10.64 -0.23
CA LEU A 116 -5.22 -11.28 -0.39
C LEU A 116 -6.00 -10.54 -1.48
N ASN A 117 -6.84 -11.26 -2.21
CA ASN A 117 -7.82 -10.66 -3.11
C ASN A 117 -9.13 -10.46 -2.34
N GLY A 118 -9.24 -9.35 -1.61
CA GLY A 118 -10.29 -9.15 -0.62
C GLY A 118 -10.17 -10.18 0.51
N THR A 119 -11.14 -11.09 0.61
CA THR A 119 -11.11 -12.20 1.59
C THR A 119 -10.50 -13.48 1.02
N GLN A 120 -10.21 -13.54 -0.28
CA GLN A 120 -9.76 -14.75 -0.93
C GLN A 120 -8.23 -14.84 -0.96
N PRO A 121 -7.63 -15.97 -0.52
CA PRO A 121 -6.20 -16.18 -0.66
C PRO A 121 -5.80 -16.31 -2.13
N ILE A 122 -4.65 -15.72 -2.47
CA ILE A 122 -4.09 -15.81 -3.83
C ILE A 122 -3.47 -17.19 -4.09
N ARG A 123 -3.41 -17.56 -5.35
CA ARG A 123 -2.85 -18.84 -5.81
C ARG A 123 -1.44 -18.68 -6.33
N CYS A 124 -0.63 -19.70 -6.10
CA CYS A 124 0.64 -19.90 -6.76
C CYS A 124 0.43 -20.27 -8.25
N ARG A 125 1.48 -20.18 -9.08
CA ARG A 125 1.52 -20.71 -10.46
C ARG A 125 1.12 -22.19 -10.53
N CYS A 126 1.39 -22.96 -9.48
CA CYS A 126 0.95 -24.36 -9.37
C CYS A 126 -0.52 -24.53 -8.97
N LYS A 127 -1.32 -23.46 -8.93
CA LYS A 127 -2.76 -23.38 -8.56
C LYS A 127 -3.11 -23.67 -7.09
N HIS A 128 -2.13 -24.11 -6.30
CA HIS A 128 -2.22 -24.27 -4.86
C HIS A 128 -2.16 -22.95 -4.11
N LEU A 129 -2.73 -22.93 -2.92
CA LEU A 129 -2.78 -21.77 -2.03
C LEU A 129 -1.46 -21.60 -1.24
N ALA A 130 -1.26 -20.45 -0.61
CA ALA A 130 -0.03 -20.15 0.14
C ALA A 130 0.16 -21.07 1.36
N ASP A 131 -0.92 -21.45 2.03
CA ASP A 131 -0.95 -22.42 3.15
C ASP A 131 -0.54 -23.85 2.75
N GLN A 132 -0.68 -24.21 1.48
CA GLN A 132 -0.26 -25.50 0.93
C GLN A 132 1.24 -25.54 0.56
N HIS A 133 1.99 -24.49 0.92
CA HIS A 133 3.43 -24.41 0.77
C HIS A 133 4.11 -24.35 2.14
N SER A 134 5.30 -24.91 2.24
CA SER A 134 6.08 -24.88 3.48
C SER A 134 6.55 -23.46 3.81
N ALA A 135 6.44 -23.06 5.07
CA ALA A 135 6.99 -21.79 5.55
C ALA A 135 8.53 -21.79 5.70
N ALA A 136 9.17 -22.93 5.46
CA ALA A 136 10.62 -23.04 5.43
C ALA A 136 11.22 -22.31 4.21
N PRO A 137 12.49 -21.88 4.27
CA PRO A 137 13.18 -21.26 3.14
C PRO A 137 13.02 -22.11 1.86
N GLY A 138 12.63 -21.46 0.77
CA GLY A 138 12.33 -22.10 -0.52
C GLY A 138 10.84 -22.26 -0.82
N PHE A 139 9.96 -22.10 0.17
CA PHE A 139 8.49 -22.05 -0.02
C PHE A 139 7.94 -23.18 -0.90
N LEU A 140 8.45 -24.39 -0.72
CA LEU A 140 8.12 -25.53 -1.57
C LEU A 140 6.66 -25.93 -1.39
N CYS A 141 6.01 -26.31 -2.49
CA CYS A 141 4.63 -26.80 -2.43
C CYS A 141 4.60 -28.22 -1.87
N ASN A 142 3.75 -28.46 -0.88
CA ASN A 142 3.57 -29.78 -0.29
C ASN A 142 2.68 -30.69 -1.14
N ALA A 143 1.88 -30.10 -2.04
CA ALA A 143 0.91 -30.82 -2.88
C ALA A 143 1.45 -31.20 -4.27
N CYS A 144 2.54 -30.58 -4.74
CA CYS A 144 3.10 -30.89 -6.06
C CYS A 144 4.63 -30.79 -6.10
N SER A 145 5.24 -31.67 -6.90
CA SER A 145 6.70 -31.80 -7.01
C SER A 145 7.37 -30.84 -8.00
N LYS A 146 6.60 -30.19 -8.88
CA LYS A 146 7.12 -29.29 -9.93
C LYS A 146 7.20 -27.83 -9.50
N CYS A 147 6.72 -27.49 -8.31
CA CYS A 147 6.74 -26.12 -7.79
C CYS A 147 8.05 -25.87 -7.05
N SER A 148 8.87 -24.95 -7.57
CA SER A 148 10.14 -24.55 -6.97
C SER A 148 10.01 -23.52 -5.84
N GLY A 149 8.80 -23.02 -5.59
CA GLY A 149 8.54 -21.99 -4.59
C GLY A 149 7.23 -21.25 -4.85
N PHE A 150 6.64 -20.68 -3.81
CA PHE A 150 5.43 -19.87 -3.95
C PHE A 150 5.67 -18.67 -4.85
N HIS A 151 4.94 -18.62 -5.96
CA HIS A 151 5.02 -17.55 -6.94
C HIS A 151 3.63 -17.26 -7.49
N SER A 152 3.07 -16.09 -7.17
CA SER A 152 1.72 -15.70 -7.63
C SER A 152 1.76 -14.64 -8.71
N CYS A 153 1.02 -14.85 -9.81
CA CYS A 153 0.82 -13.85 -10.86
C CYS A 153 -0.35 -12.89 -10.56
N PHE A 154 -0.84 -12.84 -9.31
CA PHE A 154 -1.86 -11.88 -8.90
C PHE A 154 -1.39 -10.44 -9.16
N THR A 155 -2.23 -9.63 -9.78
CA THR A 155 -1.94 -8.22 -10.06
C THR A 155 -2.34 -7.38 -8.86
N CYS A 156 -1.38 -6.69 -8.24
CA CYS A 156 -1.65 -5.71 -7.20
C CYS A 156 -2.40 -4.49 -7.79
N ALA A 157 -3.12 -3.76 -6.95
CA ALA A 157 -3.78 -2.51 -7.34
C ALA A 157 -2.82 -1.44 -7.89
N CYS A 158 -1.52 -1.52 -7.58
CA CYS A 158 -0.50 -0.66 -8.21
C CYS A 158 -0.17 -1.04 -9.67
N GLY A 159 -0.82 -2.09 -10.22
CA GLY A 159 -0.61 -2.60 -11.58
C GLY A 159 0.55 -3.59 -11.72
N GLN A 160 1.38 -3.77 -10.70
CA GLN A 160 2.50 -4.72 -10.71
C GLN A 160 2.09 -6.09 -10.14
N PRO A 161 2.71 -7.19 -10.61
CA PRO A 161 2.38 -8.51 -10.09
C PRO A 161 2.94 -8.73 -8.68
N ALA A 162 2.29 -9.57 -7.88
CA ALA A 162 2.61 -9.79 -6.48
C ALA A 162 4.04 -10.31 -6.25
N TYR A 163 4.57 -11.14 -7.15
CA TYR A 163 5.94 -11.66 -7.04
C TYR A 163 7.02 -10.59 -7.25
N ALA A 164 6.71 -9.45 -7.87
CA ALA A 164 7.66 -8.36 -8.08
C ALA A 164 7.76 -7.45 -6.84
N HIS A 165 6.94 -7.70 -5.82
CA HIS A 165 6.97 -6.94 -4.60
C HIS A 165 7.80 -7.65 -3.53
N ASP A 166 8.55 -6.85 -2.77
CA ASP A 166 9.35 -7.34 -1.66
C ASP A 166 8.77 -6.90 -0.32
N THR A 167 8.90 -7.77 0.69
CA THR A 167 8.63 -7.39 2.08
C THR A 167 9.89 -6.72 2.62
N VAL A 168 9.85 -5.39 2.75
CA VAL A 168 10.99 -4.58 3.19
C VAL A 168 10.84 -4.27 4.68
N VAL A 169 11.92 -4.50 5.43
CA VAL A 169 12.04 -4.17 6.86
C VAL A 169 13.06 -3.04 7.02
N GLU A 170 12.59 -1.90 7.52
CA GLU A 170 13.36 -0.66 7.62
C GLU A 170 13.40 -0.15 9.05
N THR A 171 14.47 0.58 9.36
CA THR A 171 14.57 1.36 10.60
C THR A 171 13.97 2.74 10.42
N LYS A 172 13.70 3.43 11.54
CA LYS A 172 13.24 4.82 11.53
C LYS A 172 14.15 5.75 10.69
N GLN A 173 15.47 5.59 10.84
CA GLN A 173 16.45 6.42 10.14
C GLN A 173 16.43 6.19 8.63
N GLU A 174 16.37 4.93 8.19
CA GLU A 174 16.30 4.58 6.77
C GLU A 174 15.01 5.09 6.12
N ARG A 175 13.89 5.02 6.86
CA ARG A 175 12.61 5.48 6.36
C ARG A 175 12.56 7.00 6.21
N LEU A 176 13.14 7.73 7.16
CA LEU A 176 13.32 9.19 7.04
C LEU A 176 14.25 9.58 5.90
N ALA A 177 15.33 8.83 5.69
CA ALA A 177 16.26 9.06 4.58
C ALA A 177 15.59 8.88 3.19
N GLN A 178 14.56 8.03 3.12
CA GLN A 178 13.71 7.86 1.93
C GLN A 178 12.57 8.90 1.84
N GLY A 179 12.45 9.83 2.78
CA GLY A 179 11.36 10.80 2.84
C GLY A 179 10.00 10.20 3.21
N LYS A 180 9.96 8.96 3.70
CA LYS A 180 8.70 8.27 4.00
C LYS A 180 8.16 8.63 5.38
N PRO A 181 6.82 8.69 5.57
CA PRO A 181 6.21 8.90 6.87
C PRO A 181 6.64 7.84 7.89
N VAL A 182 6.91 8.33 9.11
CA VAL A 182 7.24 7.54 10.31
C VAL A 182 6.13 7.60 11.35
N GLY A 183 5.29 8.65 11.30
CA GLY A 183 4.17 8.84 12.22
C GLY A 183 4.61 9.14 13.65
N GLN A 184 3.66 9.07 14.58
CA GLN A 184 3.93 9.22 16.01
C GLN A 184 4.53 7.93 16.58
N ASP A 185 5.51 8.08 17.47
CA ASP A 185 6.06 6.95 18.20
C ASP A 185 5.03 6.43 19.20
N VAL A 186 4.74 5.14 19.11
CA VAL A 186 3.72 4.47 19.92
C VAL A 186 4.30 3.26 20.65
N PRO A 187 3.83 2.98 21.87
CA PRO A 187 4.40 1.93 22.73
C PRO A 187 3.94 0.50 22.38
N TYR A 188 3.09 0.35 21.36
CA TYR A 188 2.41 -0.91 21.06
C TYR A 188 3.31 -1.94 20.38
N ALA A 189 3.04 -3.21 20.66
CA ALA A 189 3.78 -4.32 20.09
C ALA A 189 3.54 -4.43 18.58
N ALA A 190 4.62 -4.67 17.82
CA ALA A 190 4.57 -5.02 16.41
C ALA A 190 3.72 -4.07 15.54
N MET A 191 3.83 -2.76 15.75
CA MET A 191 3.14 -1.76 14.92
C MET A 191 3.54 -1.79 13.46
N GLY A 192 4.75 -2.31 13.16
CA GLY A 192 5.24 -2.47 11.80
C GLY A 192 5.25 -1.13 11.06
N GLY A 193 4.73 -1.14 9.83
CA GLY A 193 4.66 0.03 8.95
C GLY A 193 3.53 1.00 9.24
N LEU A 194 2.66 0.77 10.24
CA LEU A 194 1.49 1.63 10.49
C LEU A 194 1.89 2.97 11.13
N THR A 195 1.71 4.08 10.42
CA THR A 195 2.09 5.43 10.88
C THR A 195 0.90 6.34 11.20
N GLY A 196 -0.30 5.96 10.77
CA GLY A 196 -1.54 6.67 11.04
C GLY A 196 -2.75 5.96 10.44
N PHE A 197 -3.90 6.63 10.41
CA PHE A 197 -5.13 6.07 9.83
C PHE A 197 -5.00 5.82 8.32
N SER A 198 -4.35 6.72 7.59
CA SER A 198 -4.10 6.57 6.16
C SER A 198 -3.32 5.30 5.83
N SER A 199 -2.44 4.83 6.74
CA SER A 199 -1.65 3.62 6.56
C SER A 199 -2.47 2.33 6.42
N LEU A 200 -3.75 2.36 6.82
CA LEU A 200 -4.66 1.23 6.66
C LEU A 200 -5.14 1.07 5.21
N ALA A 201 -5.15 2.16 4.45
CA ALA A 201 -5.47 2.14 3.03
C ALA A 201 -4.33 1.50 2.21
N GLU A 202 -4.66 1.00 1.02
CA GLU A 202 -3.67 0.47 0.10
C GLU A 202 -2.79 1.58 -0.47
N GLY A 203 -1.54 1.27 -0.82
CA GLY A 203 -0.56 2.26 -1.28
C GLY A 203 -1.05 3.13 -2.44
N HIS A 204 -1.79 2.54 -3.39
CA HIS A 204 -2.31 3.26 -4.55
C HIS A 204 -3.37 4.34 -4.19
N MET A 205 -3.97 4.27 -3.00
CA MET A 205 -4.96 5.25 -2.51
C MET A 205 -4.33 6.32 -1.61
N ARG A 206 -3.07 6.13 -1.18
CA ARG A 206 -2.42 6.99 -0.19
C ARG A 206 -1.64 8.11 -0.88
N LEU A 207 -2.01 9.35 -0.58
CA LEU A 207 -1.37 10.55 -1.14
C LEU A 207 -0.06 10.94 -0.43
N ASP A 208 0.36 10.19 0.59
CA ASP A 208 1.65 10.37 1.23
C ASP A 208 2.79 9.72 0.41
N ASP A 209 4.04 10.09 0.71
CA ASP A 209 5.24 9.62 0.00
C ASP A 209 5.52 8.12 0.12
N SER A 210 4.85 7.41 1.04
CA SER A 210 4.89 5.93 1.03
C SER A 210 3.86 5.32 0.08
N GLY A 211 2.93 6.08 -0.47
CA GLY A 211 1.84 5.62 -1.34
C GLY A 211 2.04 5.99 -2.80
N ILE A 212 0.95 6.43 -3.44
CA ILE A 212 0.96 7.00 -4.79
C ILE A 212 1.62 8.38 -4.82
N GLY A 213 1.71 9.04 -3.67
CA GLY A 213 2.21 10.41 -3.54
C GLY A 213 1.19 11.43 -4.02
N ALA A 214 1.37 12.68 -3.62
CA ALA A 214 0.58 13.77 -4.15
C ALA A 214 0.89 13.93 -5.66
N PRO A 215 -0.13 14.12 -6.51
CA PRO A 215 0.12 14.50 -7.90
C PRO A 215 0.99 15.76 -7.95
N SER A 216 1.88 15.86 -8.94
CA SER A 216 2.71 17.05 -9.10
C SER A 216 1.85 18.28 -9.35
N ILE A 217 2.31 19.44 -8.88
CA ILE A 217 1.63 20.73 -9.13
C ILE A 217 1.46 20.95 -10.65
N GLU A 218 2.48 20.61 -11.44
CA GLU A 218 2.43 20.67 -12.91
C GLU A 218 1.32 19.79 -13.50
N PHE A 219 1.04 18.63 -12.92
CA PHE A 219 -0.06 17.77 -13.35
C PHE A 219 -1.42 18.36 -12.95
N LEU A 220 -1.54 18.91 -11.74
CA LEU A 220 -2.78 19.55 -11.28
C LEU A 220 -3.11 20.83 -12.05
N ASP A 221 -2.10 21.61 -12.39
CA ASP A 221 -2.22 22.86 -13.15
C ASP A 221 -2.30 22.62 -14.67
N SER A 222 -2.12 21.36 -15.11
CA SER A 222 -2.19 21.04 -16.54
C SER A 222 -3.61 21.28 -17.09
N PRO A 223 -3.74 21.93 -18.25
CA PRO A 223 -5.06 22.19 -18.83
C PRO A 223 -5.73 20.87 -19.21
N VAL A 224 -6.98 20.68 -18.80
CA VAL A 224 -7.78 19.49 -19.11
C VAL A 224 -7.83 19.27 -20.62
N THR A 225 -7.16 18.21 -21.07
CA THR A 225 -7.08 17.82 -22.47
C THR A 225 -8.34 17.07 -22.90
N ALA A 226 -8.50 16.83 -24.21
CA ALA A 226 -9.58 15.98 -24.73
C ALA A 226 -9.39 14.48 -24.36
N MET A 227 -8.26 14.12 -23.76
CA MET A 227 -7.98 12.75 -23.31
C MET A 227 -8.45 12.49 -21.88
N ASP A 228 -8.70 13.55 -21.11
CA ASP A 228 -9.06 13.46 -19.70
C ASP A 228 -10.52 13.06 -19.51
N HIS A 229 -10.81 12.46 -18.35
CA HIS A 229 -12.14 11.95 -18.07
C HIS A 229 -13.16 13.12 -18.01
N PRO A 230 -14.33 13.03 -18.67
CA PRO A 230 -15.32 14.12 -18.72
C PRO A 230 -15.70 14.70 -17.36
N PHE A 231 -15.69 13.86 -16.32
CA PHE A 231 -15.94 14.26 -14.93
C PHE A 231 -14.99 15.35 -14.42
N LEU A 232 -13.70 15.30 -14.77
CA LEU A 232 -12.72 16.31 -14.36
C LEU A 232 -13.02 17.68 -14.99
N LYS A 233 -13.66 17.68 -16.17
CA LYS A 233 -14.00 18.89 -16.91
C LYS A 233 -15.26 19.59 -16.38
N ALA A 234 -16.21 18.84 -15.84
CA ALA A 234 -17.47 19.37 -15.30
C ALA A 234 -17.27 20.33 -14.11
N PHE A 235 -16.22 20.13 -13.31
CA PHE A 235 -15.92 20.98 -12.14
C PHE A 235 -15.12 22.25 -12.48
N GLN A 236 -14.49 22.31 -13.65
CA GLN A 236 -13.69 23.46 -14.05
C GLN A 236 -14.56 24.63 -14.55
N ALA A 237 -15.74 24.35 -15.10
CA ALA A 237 -16.68 25.36 -15.59
C ALA A 237 -17.26 26.25 -14.47
N SER A 238 -17.23 25.79 -13.22
CA SER A 238 -17.82 26.49 -12.08
C SER A 238 -16.87 27.50 -11.40
N SER A 239 -15.58 27.48 -11.72
CA SER A 239 -14.57 28.27 -11.01
C SER A 239 -14.18 29.58 -11.70
N SER A 240 -14.69 29.88 -12.90
CA SER A 240 -14.23 31.04 -13.69
C SER A 240 -15.33 31.92 -14.31
N SER A 241 -16.59 31.84 -13.88
CA SER A 241 -17.64 32.70 -14.44
C SER A 241 -17.98 33.89 -13.54
N SER A 242 -17.24 34.99 -13.70
CA SER A 242 -17.79 36.35 -13.53
C SER A 242 -18.49 36.75 -14.85
N PRO A 243 -19.67 37.39 -14.81
CA PRO A 243 -20.52 37.52 -15.99
C PRO A 243 -20.23 38.82 -16.75
N GLU A 244 -19.15 38.89 -17.55
CA GLU A 244 -18.99 40.00 -18.50
C GLU A 244 -18.39 39.55 -19.85
N THR A 245 -19.20 39.73 -20.89
CA THR A 245 -18.86 40.00 -22.30
C THR A 245 -18.12 38.90 -23.09
N LEU A 246 -18.90 38.06 -23.79
CA LEU A 246 -18.44 37.23 -24.89
C LEU A 246 -18.21 38.10 -26.14
N THR A 247 -16.98 38.52 -26.37
CA THR A 247 -16.50 38.86 -27.72
C THR A 247 -15.64 37.74 -28.25
N ASP A 248 -16.17 37.14 -29.30
CA ASP A 248 -15.59 36.22 -30.29
C ASP A 248 -14.09 36.41 -30.53
N VAL A 249 -13.23 35.56 -29.95
CA VAL A 249 -11.95 35.12 -30.54
C VAL A 249 -11.57 33.73 -30.02
N GLY A 250 -11.77 32.70 -30.85
CA GLY A 250 -10.88 31.54 -31.00
C GLY A 250 -10.58 30.63 -29.81
N THR A 251 -11.35 29.54 -29.64
CA THR A 251 -10.82 28.25 -29.16
C THR A 251 -11.73 27.09 -29.60
N SER A 252 -11.55 26.65 -30.84
CA SER A 252 -12.30 25.52 -31.43
C SER A 252 -12.16 24.21 -30.64
N SER A 253 -11.13 24.07 -29.80
CA SER A 253 -10.83 22.86 -29.03
C SER A 253 -11.62 22.71 -27.73
N GLN A 254 -12.20 23.79 -27.18
CA GLN A 254 -12.97 23.71 -25.94
C GLN A 254 -14.43 23.30 -26.18
N VAL A 255 -14.96 23.53 -27.39
CA VAL A 255 -16.37 23.30 -27.73
C VAL A 255 -16.69 21.82 -28.02
N SER A 256 -15.71 20.97 -28.37
CA SER A 256 -15.98 19.56 -28.68
C SER A 256 -16.15 18.67 -27.44
N SER A 257 -15.68 19.13 -26.29
CA SER A 257 -15.61 18.35 -25.04
C SER A 257 -16.85 18.48 -24.15
N LEU A 258 -17.75 19.42 -24.43
CA LEU A 258 -19.00 19.58 -23.69
C LEU A 258 -20.12 18.83 -24.42
N LYS A 259 -20.99 18.15 -23.66
CA LYS A 259 -22.21 17.54 -24.20
C LYS A 259 -23.07 18.66 -24.77
N ARG A 260 -23.44 18.56 -26.05
CA ARG A 260 -24.31 19.58 -26.66
C ARG A 260 -25.71 19.45 -26.04
N PRO A 261 -26.47 20.55 -25.88
CA PRO A 261 -27.78 20.52 -25.20
C PRO A 261 -28.78 19.51 -25.78
N GLU A 262 -28.66 19.18 -27.07
CA GLU A 262 -29.55 18.26 -27.80
C GLU A 262 -28.91 16.90 -28.13
N GLU A 263 -27.68 16.64 -27.66
CA GLU A 263 -26.94 15.43 -28.01
C GLU A 263 -27.25 14.27 -27.04
N ASP A 264 -27.56 13.10 -27.58
CA ASP A 264 -27.71 11.86 -26.80
C ASP A 264 -26.38 11.42 -26.18
N ASP A 265 -26.43 10.77 -25.01
CA ASP A 265 -25.23 10.34 -24.28
C ASP A 265 -24.35 9.39 -25.11
N MET A 266 -24.98 8.48 -25.88
CA MET A 266 -24.22 7.58 -26.76
C MET A 266 -23.47 8.33 -27.86
N ALA A 267 -24.12 9.32 -28.49
CA ALA A 267 -23.53 10.13 -29.55
C ALA A 267 -22.36 10.98 -29.01
N PHE A 268 -22.49 11.49 -27.79
CA PHE A 268 -21.42 12.21 -27.10
C PHE A 268 -20.17 11.35 -26.88
N PHE A 269 -20.33 10.15 -26.32
CA PHE A 269 -19.20 9.24 -26.08
C PHE A 269 -18.57 8.72 -27.39
N GLU A 270 -19.37 8.47 -28.41
CA GLU A 270 -18.87 8.03 -29.72
C GLU A 270 -18.04 9.12 -30.42
N ARG A 271 -18.49 10.38 -30.38
CA ARG A 271 -17.71 11.53 -30.90
C ARG A 271 -16.35 11.64 -30.21
N GLN A 272 -16.35 11.55 -28.89
CA GLN A 272 -15.11 11.60 -28.08
C GLN A 272 -14.16 10.44 -28.41
N TYR A 273 -14.69 9.22 -28.57
CA TYR A 273 -13.90 8.07 -28.98
C TYR A 273 -13.27 8.27 -30.36
N GLN A 274 -14.04 8.76 -31.35
CA GLN A 274 -13.53 9.02 -32.69
C GLN A 274 -12.45 10.12 -32.70
N GLU A 275 -12.61 11.17 -31.89
CA GLU A 275 -11.59 12.22 -31.72
C GLU A 275 -10.31 11.65 -31.10
N ARG A 276 -10.41 10.81 -30.07
CA ARG A 276 -9.26 10.11 -29.47
C ARG A 276 -8.50 9.28 -30.50
N ILE A 277 -9.20 8.47 -31.30
CA ILE A 277 -8.59 7.65 -32.35
C ILE A 277 -7.92 8.53 -33.42
N LYS A 278 -8.51 9.68 -33.78
CA LYS A 278 -7.89 10.64 -34.71
C LYS A 278 -6.61 11.23 -34.11
N MET A 279 -6.63 11.65 -32.85
CA MET A 279 -5.44 12.19 -32.16
C MET A 279 -4.33 11.15 -32.04
N GLU A 280 -4.64 9.90 -31.68
CA GLU A 280 -3.67 8.81 -31.63
C GLU A 280 -3.03 8.53 -33.00
N LYS A 281 -3.82 8.58 -34.08
CA LYS A 281 -3.30 8.43 -35.45
C LYS A 281 -2.35 9.57 -35.83
N VAL A 282 -2.68 10.81 -35.49
CA VAL A 282 -1.84 11.99 -35.74
C VAL A 282 -0.55 11.93 -34.91
N ALA A 283 -0.62 11.51 -33.64
CA ALA A 283 0.55 11.31 -32.80
C ALA A 283 1.49 10.23 -33.34
N LYS A 284 0.95 9.11 -33.83
CA LYS A 284 1.72 8.04 -34.49
C LYS A 284 2.38 8.49 -35.80
N GLN A 285 1.77 9.43 -36.53
CA GLN A 285 2.39 10.03 -37.72
C GLN A 285 3.51 11.01 -37.36
N LYS A 286 3.33 11.84 -36.33
CA LYS A 286 4.39 12.75 -35.84
C LYS A 286 5.60 12.00 -35.29
N GLY A 287 5.41 10.88 -34.60
CA GLY A 287 6.51 10.04 -34.11
C GLY A 287 7.31 9.31 -35.21
N LYS A 288 6.85 9.34 -36.46
CA LYS A 288 7.55 8.75 -37.62
C LYS A 288 8.30 9.78 -38.49
N ALA A 289 8.21 11.08 -38.19
CA ALA A 289 8.98 12.11 -38.91
C ALA A 289 10.43 12.18 -38.40
N SER A 290 11.38 12.15 -39.34
CA SER A 290 12.79 11.75 -39.24
C SER A 290 13.75 12.65 -38.45
N LEU A 291 14.70 12.01 -37.75
CA LEU A 291 16.01 12.56 -37.36
C LEU A 291 16.76 13.07 -38.62
N PRO A 292 17.38 14.27 -38.62
CA PRO A 292 18.18 14.73 -39.75
C PRO A 292 19.51 13.98 -39.82
N SER A 293 19.80 13.40 -40.99
CA SER A 293 21.04 12.69 -41.31
C SER A 293 22.23 13.65 -41.34
N SER A 294 23.26 13.38 -40.54
CA SER A 294 24.56 14.07 -40.63
C SER A 294 25.23 13.80 -41.98
N THR A 295 25.48 14.87 -42.73
CA THR A 295 26.34 14.89 -43.90
C THR A 295 27.79 14.59 -43.50
N LYS A 296 28.40 13.56 -44.11
CA LYS A 296 29.85 13.34 -44.13
C LYS A 296 30.51 14.43 -44.98
N ALA A 297 31.58 15.04 -44.48
CA ALA A 297 32.54 15.77 -45.29
C ALA A 297 33.89 15.02 -45.26
N SER A 298 34.45 14.82 -46.44
CA SER A 298 35.83 14.40 -46.69
C SER A 298 36.82 15.51 -46.35
#